data_AF-A0A7S2SMD4-F1
#
_entry.id   AF-A0A7S2SMD4-F1
#
_cell.length_a   1.000
_cell.length_b   1.000
_cell.length_c   1.000
_cell.angle_alpha   90.00
_cell.angle_beta   90.00
_cell.angle_gamma   90.00
#
_symmetry.space_group_name_H-M   'P 1'
#
loop_
_entity.id
_entity.type
_entity.pdbx_description
1 polymer ?
#
loop_
_entity_poly.entity_id
_entity_poly.type
_entity_poly.pdbx_seq_one_letter_code
_entity_poly.pdbx_strand_id
1 'polypeptide(L)'
;GKMVTMVFIVFGGLYFNTDTLPAVLQWLPAVSPVKRAWEALVVNDFAGRSLEGARGTSAVSGDHVLAELGLPAPASALAQSVAALLLAAVGFHVLAFASLAMRRPRFAVPVPVPPGSASSTPAAAAVAAEAGSGGHLNLRSGRGRGSSGKQGRRASDKKGKKAE
;
A
#
# COMPACT_ATOMS: atom_id res chain seq x y z
N GLY A 1 -6.31 -12.67 5.75
CA GLY A 1 -5.41 -11.53 5.49
C GLY A 1 -4.30 -11.48 6.52
N LYS A 2 -4.48 -10.68 7.58
CA LYS A 2 -3.42 -10.36 8.56
C LYS A 2 -2.84 -11.58 9.32
N MET A 3 -3.69 -12.54 9.71
CA MET A 3 -3.25 -13.72 10.45
C MET A 3 -2.36 -14.67 9.63
N VAL A 4 -2.56 -14.73 8.31
CA VAL A 4 -1.77 -15.61 7.42
C VAL A 4 -0.33 -15.13 7.34
N THR A 5 -0.13 -13.81 7.17
CA THR A 5 1.20 -13.21 7.17
C THR A 5 1.90 -13.41 8.52
N MET A 6 1.17 -13.29 9.63
CA MET A 6 1.72 -13.51 10.98
C MET A 6 2.25 -14.94 11.16
N VAL A 7 1.49 -15.95 10.69
CA VAL A 7 1.94 -17.35 10.72
C VAL A 7 3.23 -17.53 9.93
N PHE A 8 3.35 -16.92 8.74
CA PHE A 8 4.57 -16.98 7.93
C PHE A 8 5.77 -16.25 8.54
N ILE A 9 5.55 -15.23 9.38
CA ILE A 9 6.60 -14.54 10.13
C ILE A 9 7.09 -15.41 11.29
N VAL A 10 6.16 -15.89 12.12
CA VAL A 10 6.48 -16.66 13.34
C VAL A 10 7.10 -18.01 12.99
N PHE A 11 6.48 -18.75 12.08
CA PHE A 11 6.95 -20.07 11.63
C PHE A 11 7.81 -20.00 10.38
N GLY A 12 8.29 -18.81 9.99
CA GLY A 12 9.17 -18.63 8.83
C GLY A 12 10.60 -19.10 9.03
N GLY A 13 10.94 -19.71 10.17
CA GLY A 13 12.31 -20.13 10.47
C GLY A 13 13.23 -19.02 10.99
N LEU A 14 12.71 -17.81 11.25
CA LEU A 14 13.46 -16.72 11.88
C LEU A 14 13.49 -16.84 13.42
N TYR A 15 12.41 -17.37 14.00
CA TYR A 15 12.26 -17.50 15.47
C TYR A 15 12.47 -18.92 15.98
N PHE A 16 12.30 -19.93 15.13
CA PHE A 16 12.42 -21.34 15.49
C PHE A 16 13.39 -22.03 14.55
N ASN A 17 14.20 -22.93 15.12
CA ASN A 17 15.01 -23.82 14.31
C ASN A 17 14.08 -24.81 13.58
N THR A 18 14.20 -24.87 12.25
CA THR A 18 13.49 -25.82 11.38
C THR A 18 13.57 -27.26 11.85
N ASP A 19 14.71 -27.66 12.44
CA ASP A 19 14.96 -29.04 12.86
C ASP A 19 14.17 -29.44 14.10
N THR A 20 13.71 -28.44 14.88
CA THR A 20 12.92 -28.64 16.10
C THR A 20 11.41 -28.69 15.84
N LEU A 21 10.99 -28.37 14.61
CA LEU A 21 9.58 -28.42 14.23
C LEU A 21 9.13 -29.86 13.94
N PRO A 22 7.88 -30.24 14.29
CA PRO A 22 7.29 -31.51 13.86
C PRO A 22 7.38 -31.64 12.34
N ALA A 23 7.61 -32.86 11.82
CA ALA A 23 7.80 -33.11 10.38
C ALA A 23 6.72 -32.48 9.48
N VAL A 24 5.47 -32.41 9.96
CA VAL A 24 4.34 -31.80 9.26
C VAL A 24 4.49 -30.28 9.07
N LEU A 25 5.30 -29.59 9.86
CA LEU A 25 5.53 -28.14 9.78
C LEU A 25 6.88 -27.77 9.16
N GLN A 26 7.77 -28.73 8.90
CA GLN A 26 9.10 -28.46 8.36
C GLN A 26 9.10 -27.89 6.94
N TRP A 27 8.04 -28.14 6.15
CA TRP A 27 7.89 -27.55 4.81
C TRP A 27 7.49 -26.07 4.85
N LEU A 28 6.90 -25.60 5.96
CA LEU A 28 6.31 -24.27 6.05
C LEU A 28 7.37 -23.15 5.95
N PRO A 29 8.53 -23.23 6.63
CA PRO A 29 9.64 -22.30 6.42
C PRO A 29 10.14 -22.27 4.98
N ALA A 30 10.15 -23.41 4.28
CA ALA A 30 10.66 -23.50 2.91
C ALA A 30 9.82 -22.71 1.89
N VAL A 31 8.51 -22.58 2.16
CA VAL A 31 7.52 -21.91 1.30
C VAL A 31 7.22 -20.47 1.76
N SER A 32 7.66 -20.07 2.97
CA SER A 32 7.38 -18.74 3.51
C SER A 32 7.93 -17.61 2.63
N PRO A 33 7.07 -16.77 2.02
CA PRO A 33 7.53 -15.63 1.22
C PRO A 33 8.33 -14.62 2.05
N VAL A 34 7.97 -14.48 3.34
CA VAL A 34 8.66 -13.55 4.24
C VAL A 34 10.10 -13.98 4.47
N LYS A 35 10.34 -15.28 4.72
CA LYS A 35 11.69 -15.83 4.88
C LYS A 35 12.54 -15.57 3.64
N ARG A 36 12.03 -15.94 2.46
CA ARG A 36 12.75 -15.77 1.18
C ARG A 36 13.08 -14.31 0.89
N ALA A 37 12.15 -13.40 1.19
CA ALA A 37 12.38 -11.95 1.01
C ALA A 37 13.44 -11.42 1.97
N TRP A 38 13.42 -11.84 3.23
CA TRP A 38 14.44 -11.46 4.20
C TRP A 38 15.83 -11.97 3.79
N GLU A 39 15.96 -13.25 3.41
CA GLU A 39 17.21 -13.82 2.93
C GLU A 39 17.76 -13.05 1.72
N ALA A 40 16.90 -12.74 0.74
CA ALA A 40 17.28 -11.96 -0.43
C ALA A 40 17.77 -10.55 -0.07
N LEU A 41 17.10 -9.88 0.88
CA LEU A 41 17.46 -8.54 1.32
C LEU A 41 18.83 -8.53 2.03
N VAL A 42 19.03 -9.46 2.96
CA VAL A 42 20.27 -9.59 3.74
C VAL A 42 21.44 -9.93 2.81
N VAL A 43 21.28 -10.87 1.87
CA VAL A 43 22.30 -11.16 0.87
C VAL A 43 22.58 -9.93 0.00
N ASN A 44 21.55 -9.22 -0.46
CA ASN A 44 21.74 -8.00 -1.27
C ASN A 44 22.48 -6.89 -0.52
N ASP A 45 22.32 -6.79 0.81
CA ASP A 45 22.94 -5.75 1.60
C ASP A 45 24.35 -6.06 2.10
N PHE A 46 24.66 -7.33 2.35
CA PHE A 46 25.95 -7.71 2.94
C PHE A 46 26.92 -8.38 1.96
N ALA A 47 26.42 -9.00 0.88
CA ALA A 47 27.29 -9.72 -0.06
C ALA A 47 28.37 -8.81 -0.65
N GLY A 48 29.64 -9.19 -0.45
CA GLY A 48 30.79 -8.44 -0.97
C GLY A 48 30.96 -7.02 -0.41
N ARG A 49 30.25 -6.64 0.65
CA ARG A 49 30.42 -5.35 1.33
C ARG A 49 31.30 -5.49 2.57
N SER A 50 32.05 -4.45 2.91
CA SER A 50 32.77 -4.34 4.18
C SER A 50 32.01 -3.38 5.10
N LEU A 51 31.70 -3.84 6.30
CA LEU A 51 30.99 -3.07 7.31
C LEU A 51 31.99 -2.40 8.22
N GLU A 52 31.85 -1.09 8.41
CA GLU A 52 32.73 -0.37 9.33
C GLU A 52 32.36 -0.70 10.78
N GLY A 53 33.36 -1.05 11.57
CA GLY A 53 33.18 -1.41 12.97
C GLY A 53 32.76 -0.20 13.81
N ALA A 54 31.83 -0.39 14.74
CA ALA A 54 31.48 0.67 15.69
C ALA A 54 32.65 0.96 16.65
N ARG A 55 32.91 2.24 16.93
CA ARG A 55 33.83 2.73 17.98
C ARG A 55 35.20 2.02 18.02
N GLY A 56 35.96 2.13 16.94
CA GLY A 56 37.36 1.68 16.90
C GLY A 56 37.55 0.17 16.74
N THR A 57 36.50 -0.56 16.36
CA THR A 57 36.61 -1.97 15.94
C THR A 57 36.96 -2.05 14.45
N SER A 58 37.68 -3.10 14.07
CA SER A 58 38.07 -3.38 12.69
C SER A 58 36.84 -3.54 11.80
N ALA A 59 36.95 -3.17 10.52
CA ALA A 59 35.90 -3.46 9.56
C ALA A 59 35.64 -4.97 9.45
N VAL A 60 34.36 -5.36 9.42
CA VAL A 60 33.90 -6.76 9.33
C VAL A 60 33.39 -7.01 7.92
N SER A 61 33.82 -8.11 7.30
CA SER A 61 33.29 -8.51 6.00
C SER A 61 31.81 -8.91 6.11
N GLY A 62 30.96 -8.41 5.22
CA GLY A 62 29.56 -8.80 5.14
C GLY A 62 29.38 -10.29 4.84
N ASP A 63 30.33 -10.92 4.15
CA ASP A 63 30.31 -12.38 3.93
C ASP A 63 30.47 -13.17 5.25
N HIS A 64 31.19 -12.60 6.23
CA HIS A 64 31.27 -13.19 7.56
C HIS A 64 29.93 -13.10 8.30
N VAL A 65 29.24 -11.96 8.18
CA VAL A 65 27.88 -11.78 8.74
C VAL A 65 26.89 -12.75 8.10
N LEU A 66 26.98 -12.96 6.80
CA LEU A 66 26.14 -13.95 6.10
C LEU A 66 26.39 -15.38 6.59
N ALA A 67 27.65 -15.73 6.87
CA ALA A 67 28.01 -17.03 7.42
C ALA A 67 27.46 -17.24 8.83
N GLU A 68 27.51 -16.22 9.70
CA GLU A 68 26.91 -16.29 11.05
C GLU A 68 25.39 -16.44 11.00
N LEU A 69 24.73 -15.83 10.02
CA LEU A 69 23.29 -15.95 9.79
C LEU A 69 22.89 -17.28 9.13
N GLY A 70 23.85 -18.14 8.78
CA GLY A 70 23.60 -19.43 8.12
C GLY A 70 23.09 -19.30 6.68
N LEU A 71 23.35 -18.17 6.01
CA LEU A 71 22.88 -17.92 4.66
C LEU A 71 23.86 -18.47 3.61
N PRO A 72 23.35 -19.14 2.55
CA PRO A 72 24.20 -19.72 1.51
C PRO A 72 24.89 -18.67 0.64
N ALA A 73 25.90 -19.11 -0.12
CA ALA A 73 26.74 -18.26 -0.97
C ALA A 73 25.95 -17.28 -1.86
N PRO A 74 26.41 -16.02 -2.00
CA PRO A 74 25.57 -14.89 -2.37
C PRO A 74 25.00 -14.93 -3.79
N ALA A 75 25.76 -15.49 -4.76
CA ALA A 75 25.39 -15.42 -6.17
C ALA A 75 24.15 -16.29 -6.51
N SER A 76 24.07 -17.51 -5.97
CA SER A 76 22.95 -18.42 -6.24
C SER A 76 21.78 -18.22 -5.28
N ALA A 77 22.04 -17.76 -4.06
CA ALA A 77 21.03 -17.57 -3.02
C ALA A 77 19.99 -16.50 -3.40
N LEU A 78 20.45 -15.36 -3.93
CA LEU A 78 19.56 -14.26 -4.31
C LEU A 78 18.61 -14.67 -5.45
N ALA A 79 19.16 -15.27 -6.51
CA ALA A 79 18.37 -15.72 -7.65
C ALA A 79 17.32 -16.77 -7.26
N GLN A 80 17.69 -17.73 -6.41
CA GLN A 80 16.76 -18.75 -5.90
C GLN A 80 15.63 -18.13 -5.07
N SER A 81 15.94 -17.18 -4.19
CA SER A 81 14.93 -16.51 -3.36
C SER A 81 13.98 -15.65 -4.19
N VAL A 82 14.49 -14.92 -5.18
CA VAL A 82 13.65 -14.15 -6.13
C VAL A 82 12.76 -15.08 -6.95
N ALA A 83 13.31 -16.17 -7.49
CA ALA A 83 12.53 -17.15 -8.24
C ALA A 83 11.42 -17.78 -7.38
N ALA A 84 11.72 -18.14 -6.13
CA ALA A 84 10.74 -18.68 -5.18
C ALA A 84 9.63 -17.67 -4.86
N LEU A 85 9.95 -16.40 -4.70
CA LEU A 85 8.97 -15.32 -4.49
C LEU A 85 8.06 -15.13 -5.69
N LEU A 86 8.62 -15.13 -6.91
CA LEU A 86 7.84 -15.03 -8.15
C LEU A 86 6.91 -16.24 -8.31
N LEU A 87 7.41 -17.45 -8.03
CA LEU A 87 6.62 -18.66 -8.08
C LEU A 87 5.46 -18.62 -7.07
N ALA A 88 5.72 -18.19 -5.83
CA ALA A 88 4.69 -18.02 -4.82
C ALA A 88 3.65 -16.97 -5.24
N ALA A 89 4.08 -15.83 -5.78
CA ALA A 89 3.18 -14.78 -6.26
C ALA A 89 2.26 -15.31 -7.38
N VAL A 90 2.84 -15.97 -8.38
CA VAL A 90 2.07 -16.60 -9.47
C VAL A 90 1.11 -17.66 -8.91
N GLY A 91 1.59 -18.52 -8.00
CA GLY A 91 0.77 -19.55 -7.36
C GLY A 91 -0.44 -18.97 -6.63
N PHE A 92 -0.27 -17.89 -5.87
CA PHE A 92 -1.39 -17.21 -5.21
C PHE A 92 -2.36 -16.56 -6.19
N HIS A 93 -1.88 -15.99 -7.29
CA HIS A 93 -2.74 -15.41 -8.32
C HIS A 93 -3.53 -16.48 -9.07
N VAL A 94 -2.90 -17.61 -9.41
CA VAL A 94 -3.57 -18.76 -10.02
C VAL A 94 -4.63 -19.32 -9.07
N LEU A 95 -4.31 -19.48 -7.79
CA LEU A 95 -5.27 -19.94 -6.79
C LEU A 95 -6.44 -18.95 -6.62
N ALA A 96 -6.17 -17.65 -6.62
CA ALA A 96 -7.20 -16.62 -6.57
C ALA A 96 -8.10 -16.66 -7.81
N PHE A 97 -7.52 -16.79 -9.00
CA PHE A 97 -8.24 -16.92 -10.25
C PHE A 97 -9.09 -18.20 -10.28
N ALA A 98 -8.52 -19.33 -9.89
CA ALA A 98 -9.23 -20.60 -9.79
C ALA A 98 -10.37 -20.52 -8.75
N SER A 99 -10.12 -19.89 -7.59
CA SER A 99 -11.17 -19.64 -6.59
C SER A 99 -12.29 -18.77 -7.14
N LEU A 100 -12.01 -17.83 -8.02
CA LEU A 100 -13.03 -17.00 -8.64
C LEU A 100 -13.79 -17.78 -9.73
N ALA A 101 -13.08 -18.52 -10.57
CA ALA A 101 -13.65 -19.35 -11.62
C ALA A 101 -14.57 -20.47 -11.07
N MET A 102 -14.23 -21.04 -9.91
CA MET A 102 -15.02 -22.07 -9.25
C MET A 102 -16.22 -21.53 -8.46
N ARG A 103 -16.20 -20.25 -8.05
CA ARG A 103 -17.28 -19.65 -7.25
C ARG A 103 -18.32 -19.04 -8.17
N ARG A 104 -19.57 -19.52 -8.11
CA ARG A 104 -20.69 -18.84 -8.77
C ARG A 104 -20.88 -17.45 -8.13
N PRO A 105 -20.72 -16.35 -8.88
CA PRO A 105 -20.93 -15.01 -8.35
C PRO A 105 -22.37 -14.87 -7.89
N ARG A 106 -22.57 -14.57 -6.60
CA ARG A 106 -23.88 -14.15 -6.09
C ARG A 106 -24.06 -12.68 -6.45
N PHE A 107 -24.75 -12.43 -7.55
CA PHE A 107 -25.17 -11.09 -7.90
C PHE A 107 -26.30 -10.66 -6.95
N ALA A 108 -26.18 -9.47 -6.37
CA ALA A 108 -27.27 -8.88 -5.62
C ALA A 108 -28.44 -8.61 -6.57
N VAL A 109 -29.64 -9.07 -6.23
CA VAL A 109 -30.85 -8.77 -6.99
C VAL A 109 -31.10 -7.26 -6.86
N PRO A 110 -31.29 -6.52 -7.98
CA PRO A 110 -31.71 -5.13 -7.92
C PRO A 110 -33.01 -5.04 -7.15
N VAL A 111 -33.00 -4.39 -5.98
CA VAL A 111 -34.21 -4.13 -5.22
C VAL A 111 -35.08 -3.20 -6.07
N PRO A 112 -36.34 -3.57 -6.37
CA PRO A 112 -37.24 -2.68 -7.08
C PRO A 112 -37.43 -1.41 -6.26
N VAL A 113 -37.07 -0.27 -6.86
CA VAL A 113 -37.34 1.04 -6.27
C VAL A 113 -38.86 1.19 -6.17
N PRO A 114 -39.44 1.44 -4.99
CA PRO A 114 -40.88 1.54 -4.83
C PRO A 114 -41.45 2.63 -5.75
N PRO A 115 -42.54 2.36 -6.49
CA PRO A 115 -43.24 3.38 -7.27
C PRO A 115 -43.83 4.41 -6.31
N GLY A 116 -43.08 5.49 -6.09
CA GLY A 116 -43.38 6.53 -5.09
C GLY A 116 -42.15 7.26 -4.56
N SER A 117 -40.94 6.71 -4.77
CA SER A 117 -39.67 7.40 -4.44
C SER A 117 -39.02 8.09 -5.65
N ALA A 118 -39.61 7.94 -6.84
CA ALA A 118 -39.21 8.65 -8.06
C ALA A 118 -39.88 10.02 -8.23
N SER A 119 -40.43 10.61 -7.16
CA SER A 119 -41.11 11.91 -7.22
C SER A 119 -40.68 12.84 -6.10
N SER A 120 -39.44 13.32 -6.16
CA SER A 120 -39.12 14.74 -5.93
C SER A 120 -37.64 15.01 -6.23
N THR A 121 -37.25 14.99 -7.50
CA THR A 121 -36.14 15.85 -7.95
C THR A 121 -36.75 17.05 -8.67
N PRO A 122 -37.08 18.16 -7.96
CA PRO A 122 -37.36 19.44 -8.60
C PRO A 122 -36.04 20.18 -8.87
N ALA A 123 -35.03 19.51 -9.46
CA ALA A 123 -33.73 20.14 -9.73
C ALA A 123 -33.25 19.99 -11.18
N ALA A 124 -33.69 18.96 -11.91
CA ALA A 124 -33.27 18.77 -13.30
C ALA A 124 -34.20 19.43 -14.34
N ALA A 125 -35.47 19.68 -14.00
CA ALA A 125 -36.43 20.33 -14.91
C ALA A 125 -36.38 21.87 -14.89
N ALA A 126 -35.80 22.47 -13.85
CA ALA A 126 -35.73 23.94 -13.73
C ALA A 126 -34.68 24.57 -14.66
N VAL A 127 -33.74 23.81 -15.22
CA VAL A 127 -32.69 24.33 -16.10
C VAL A 127 -33.11 24.29 -17.59
N ALA A 128 -34.13 23.52 -17.94
CA ALA A 128 -34.57 23.38 -19.34
C ALA A 128 -35.74 24.32 -19.73
N ALA A 129 -36.43 24.93 -18.76
CA ALA A 129 -37.60 25.77 -19.02
C ALA A 129 -37.29 27.27 -19.22
N GLU A 130 -36.08 27.73 -18.91
CA GLU A 130 -35.62 29.13 -19.10
C GLU A 130 -34.91 29.37 -20.45
N ALA A 131 -35.07 28.47 -21.43
CA ALA A 131 -34.36 28.55 -22.71
C ALA A 131 -35.25 28.87 -23.93
N GLY A 132 -36.50 29.31 -23.74
CA GLY A 132 -37.31 29.71 -24.88
C GLY A 132 -38.64 30.37 -24.53
N SER A 133 -38.66 31.71 -24.47
CA SER A 133 -39.63 32.55 -25.19
C SER A 133 -39.51 34.04 -24.81
N GLY A 134 -39.02 34.85 -25.75
CA GLY A 134 -39.68 36.12 -26.11
C GLY A 134 -39.57 37.34 -25.19
N GLY A 135 -38.45 38.06 -25.32
CA GLY A 135 -38.30 39.53 -25.41
C GLY A 135 -39.32 40.51 -24.82
N HIS A 136 -38.80 41.46 -24.02
CA HIS A 136 -39.13 42.87 -24.22
C HIS A 136 -37.99 43.77 -23.71
N LEU A 137 -37.60 44.74 -24.55
CA LEU A 137 -36.66 45.81 -24.23
C LEU A 137 -37.13 46.60 -23.01
N ASN A 138 -36.20 46.91 -22.10
CA ASN A 138 -36.29 48.14 -21.33
C ASN A 138 -34.91 48.76 -21.12
N LEU A 139 -34.65 49.81 -21.89
CA LEU A 139 -33.58 50.77 -21.66
C LEU A 139 -33.84 51.52 -20.36
N ARG A 140 -32.95 51.41 -19.38
CA ARG A 140 -32.76 52.50 -18.41
C ARG A 140 -31.31 52.61 -17.93
N SER A 141 -30.65 53.57 -18.56
CA SER A 141 -29.53 54.40 -18.10
C SER A 141 -29.36 54.50 -16.58
N GLY A 142 -28.11 54.43 -16.09
CA GLY A 142 -27.81 54.85 -14.71
C GLY A 142 -26.47 54.46 -14.07
N ARG A 143 -25.33 54.82 -14.69
CA ARG A 143 -24.14 55.46 -14.08
C ARG A 143 -23.73 55.15 -12.61
N GLY A 144 -22.46 54.73 -12.43
CA GLY A 144 -21.64 54.89 -11.20
C GLY A 144 -20.85 53.62 -10.84
N ARG A 145 -19.56 53.45 -11.16
CA ARG A 145 -18.31 54.14 -10.74
C ARG A 145 -18.02 54.03 -9.23
N GLY A 146 -16.99 53.24 -8.88
CA GLY A 146 -16.36 53.15 -7.56
C GLY A 146 -15.83 51.72 -7.32
N SER A 147 -14.59 51.35 -7.63
CA SER A 147 -13.30 51.79 -7.05
C SER A 147 -13.08 51.34 -5.60
N SER A 148 -12.06 50.49 -5.45
CA SER A 148 -11.10 50.45 -4.33
C SER A 148 -11.52 49.86 -2.98
N GLY A 149 -10.60 49.09 -2.37
CA GLY A 149 -10.59 48.81 -0.94
C GLY A 149 -10.29 47.36 -0.58
N LYS A 150 -9.04 46.89 -0.67
CA LYS A 150 -8.10 46.77 0.46
C LYS A 150 -8.54 45.86 1.64
N GLN A 151 -7.73 44.81 1.83
CA GLN A 151 -6.81 44.64 2.98
C GLN A 151 -7.31 43.95 4.26
N GLY A 152 -6.54 42.92 4.65
CA GLY A 152 -6.48 42.33 6.01
C GLY A 152 -5.88 40.92 5.95
N ARG A 153 -4.57 40.72 5.83
CA ARG A 153 -3.57 40.71 6.92
C ARG A 153 -4.13 40.22 8.26
N ARG A 154 -3.73 39.00 8.66
CA ARG A 154 -3.29 38.70 10.03
C ARG A 154 -2.22 37.61 9.99
N ALA A 155 -0.98 38.07 10.08
CA ALA A 155 0.13 37.35 10.67
C ALA A 155 0.01 37.42 12.21
N SER A 156 0.95 36.73 12.87
CA SER A 156 1.27 36.74 14.29
C SER A 156 0.59 35.64 15.11
N ASP A 157 1.25 34.94 16.03
CA ASP A 157 2.64 34.94 16.53
C ASP A 157 2.60 33.94 17.72
N LYS A 158 3.60 33.06 17.88
CA LYS A 158 4.25 32.91 19.19
C LYS A 158 5.49 32.04 19.12
N LYS A 159 6.58 32.79 19.01
CA LYS A 159 7.95 32.56 19.43
C LYS A 159 8.07 32.20 20.93
N GLY A 160 9.03 31.35 21.26
CA GLY A 160 9.74 31.33 22.55
C GLY A 160 10.11 29.91 23.02
N LYS A 161 11.26 29.64 23.65
CA LYS A 161 12.44 30.44 23.98
C LYS A 161 13.46 29.47 24.63
N LYS A 162 14.71 29.55 24.15
CA LYS A 162 16.03 29.35 24.80
C LYS A 162 16.21 28.55 26.11
N ALA A 163 17.28 27.75 26.06
CA ALA A 163 18.48 27.73 26.94
C ALA A 163 18.36 27.11 28.34
N GLU A 164 19.13 26.05 28.57
CA GLU A 164 20.41 26.10 29.29
C GLU A 164 21.36 25.02 28.74
#